data_AF-A0A962PJM8-F1
#
_entry.id   AF-A0A962PJM8-F1
#
_cell.length_a   1.000
_cell.length_b   1.000
_cell.length_c   1.000
_cell.angle_alpha   90.00
_cell.angle_beta   90.00
_cell.angle_gamma   90.00
#
_symmetry.space_group_name_H-M   'P 1'
#
loop_
_entity.id
_entity.type
_entity.pdbx_description
1 polymer ?
#
loop_
_entity_poly.entity_id
_entity_poly.type
_entity_poly.pdbx_seq_one_letter_code
_entity_poly.pdbx_strand_id
1 'polypeptide(L)'
;MKENHPGDDRELFECYLRVCNQALHQNSRRFPFQQILQGLGQHTTDGKAVEVLIIDDQPVEGFCITYNREDRAVVADQQFNSLPKRKWKVTKSYLLDVIRNPGEYINNPAKIDWEWLYSLNSQSSE
;
A
#
# COMPACT_ATOMS: atom_id res chain seq x y z
N MET A 1 -7.54 30.49 -2.67
CA MET A 1 -8.23 29.20 -2.41
C MET A 1 -7.34 28.14 -3.01
N LYS A 2 -6.77 27.23 -2.22
CA LYS A 2 -5.85 26.22 -2.75
C LYS A 2 -6.67 25.04 -3.28
N GLU A 3 -6.65 24.88 -4.59
CA GLU A 3 -7.17 23.70 -5.28
C GLU A 3 -6.26 22.52 -4.95
N ASN A 4 -6.63 21.74 -3.93
CA ASN A 4 -6.13 20.38 -3.80
C ASN A 4 -6.60 19.65 -5.04
N HIS A 5 -5.67 19.14 -5.84
CA HIS A 5 -5.96 18.27 -6.95
C HIS A 5 -5.94 16.82 -6.41
N PRO A 6 -7.08 16.23 -6.02
CA PRO A 6 -7.16 14.83 -5.55
C PRO A 6 -6.75 13.79 -6.63
N GLY A 7 -6.28 14.24 -7.80
CA GLY A 7 -5.72 13.40 -8.86
C GLY A 7 -4.26 13.05 -8.61
N ASP A 8 -3.40 14.02 -8.27
CA ASP A 8 -1.94 13.81 -8.27
C ASP A 8 -1.48 12.81 -7.20
N ASP A 9 -1.93 12.96 -5.97
CA ASP A 9 -1.47 12.12 -4.85
C ASP A 9 -2.11 10.73 -4.89
N ARG A 10 -3.36 10.63 -5.38
CA ARG A 10 -4.02 9.34 -5.64
C ARG A 10 -3.33 8.58 -6.77
N GLU A 11 -3.12 9.21 -7.91
CA GLU A 11 -2.46 8.59 -9.06
C GLU A 11 -1.02 8.20 -8.71
N LEU A 12 -0.32 9.04 -7.94
CA LEU A 12 0.99 8.73 -7.39
C LEU A 12 0.92 7.47 -6.52
N PHE A 13 -0.01 7.40 -5.57
CA PHE A 13 -0.13 6.26 -4.68
C PHE A 13 -0.55 4.97 -5.42
N GLU A 14 -1.45 5.06 -6.40
CA GLU A 14 -1.81 3.93 -7.26
C GLU A 14 -0.62 3.45 -8.10
N CYS A 15 0.21 4.36 -8.61
CA CYS A 15 1.44 3.99 -9.33
C CYS A 15 2.45 3.29 -8.41
N TYR A 16 2.60 3.76 -7.17
CA TYR A 16 3.38 3.07 -6.15
C TYR A 16 2.86 1.65 -5.87
N LEU A 17 1.54 1.48 -5.73
CA LEU A 17 0.93 0.15 -5.53
C LEU A 17 1.17 -0.79 -6.71
N ARG A 18 1.21 -0.29 -7.95
CA ARG A 18 1.57 -1.12 -9.12
C ARG A 18 2.98 -1.68 -9.00
N VAL A 19 3.95 -0.87 -8.59
CA VAL A 19 5.33 -1.34 -8.35
C VAL A 19 5.36 -2.37 -7.23
N CYS A 20 4.63 -2.12 -6.13
CA CYS A 20 4.50 -3.06 -5.02
C CYS A 20 3.91 -4.42 -5.44
N ASN A 21 2.80 -4.40 -6.18
CA ASN A 21 2.15 -5.61 -6.69
C ASN A 21 3.11 -6.38 -7.60
N GLN A 22 3.80 -5.70 -8.52
CA GLN A 22 4.78 -6.35 -9.39
C GLN A 22 5.91 -6.99 -8.58
N ALA A 23 6.46 -6.27 -7.59
CA ALA A 23 7.48 -6.79 -6.70
C ALA A 23 7.00 -8.04 -5.93
N LEU A 24 5.77 -8.03 -5.40
CA LEU A 24 5.17 -9.17 -4.72
C LEU A 24 4.97 -10.37 -5.66
N HIS A 25 4.42 -10.16 -6.85
CA HIS A 25 4.17 -11.24 -7.82
C HIS A 25 5.49 -11.88 -8.27
N GLN A 26 6.48 -11.06 -8.63
CA GLN A 26 7.76 -11.54 -9.14
C GLN A 26 8.58 -12.27 -8.06
N ASN A 27 8.37 -11.94 -6.78
CA ASN A 27 9.00 -12.58 -5.64
C ASN A 27 8.07 -13.53 -4.87
N SER A 28 6.93 -13.91 -5.43
CA SER A 28 5.86 -14.66 -4.74
C SER A 28 6.25 -16.04 -4.21
N ARG A 29 7.37 -16.60 -4.67
CA ARG A 29 7.94 -17.87 -4.21
C ARG A 29 9.13 -17.71 -3.27
N ARG A 30 9.58 -16.48 -3.03
CA ARG A 30 10.71 -16.18 -2.14
C ARG A 30 10.20 -15.87 -0.75
N PHE A 31 10.91 -16.36 0.26
CA PHE A 31 10.71 -15.94 1.63
C PHE A 31 11.17 -14.47 1.81
N PRO A 32 10.44 -13.63 2.57
CA PRO A 32 9.16 -13.87 3.25
C PRO A 32 7.91 -13.54 2.39
N PHE A 33 8.07 -13.09 1.14
CA PHE A 33 6.98 -12.57 0.30
C PHE A 33 5.87 -13.58 -0.01
N GLN A 34 6.21 -14.86 -0.10
CA GLN A 34 5.20 -15.93 -0.20
C GLN A 34 4.24 -15.90 1.00
N GLN A 35 4.75 -15.75 2.22
CA GLN A 35 3.93 -15.71 3.44
C GLN A 35 3.11 -14.42 3.52
N ILE A 36 3.67 -13.30 3.07
CA ILE A 36 2.95 -12.02 3.00
C ILE A 36 1.74 -12.13 2.06
N LEU A 37 1.92 -12.69 0.86
CA LEU A 37 0.83 -12.90 -0.10
C LEU A 37 -0.22 -13.89 0.39
N GLN A 38 0.19 -14.96 1.05
CA GLN A 38 -0.73 -15.92 1.66
C GLN A 38 -1.54 -15.27 2.80
N GLY A 39 -0.88 -14.49 3.66
CA GLY A 39 -1.51 -13.74 4.74
C GLY A 39 -2.51 -12.70 4.24
N LEU A 40 -2.17 -11.97 3.17
CA LEU A 40 -3.09 -11.05 2.50
C LEU A 40 -4.38 -11.78 2.08
N GLY A 41 -4.25 -12.90 1.35
CA GLY A 41 -5.42 -13.66 0.90
C GLY A 41 -6.29 -14.24 2.03
N GLN A 42 -5.72 -14.49 3.21
CA GLN A 42 -6.41 -15.08 4.36
C GLN A 42 -7.01 -14.04 5.32
N HIS A 43 -6.38 -12.88 5.49
CA HIS A 43 -6.72 -11.90 6.52
C HIS A 43 -7.42 -10.63 6.00
N THR A 44 -7.54 -10.44 4.68
CA THR A 44 -8.41 -9.41 4.09
C THR A 44 -9.78 -10.01 3.77
N THR A 45 -10.51 -10.36 4.82
CA THR A 45 -11.97 -10.32 4.84
C THR A 45 -12.32 -9.06 5.64
N ASP A 46 -13.23 -8.25 5.10
CA ASP A 46 -13.75 -7.01 5.69
C ASP A 46 -12.77 -5.85 5.85
N GLY A 47 -12.44 -5.20 4.73
CA GLY A 47 -12.22 -3.75 4.71
C GLY A 47 -11.24 -3.20 5.74
N LYS A 48 -10.15 -3.92 6.03
CA LYS A 48 -9.07 -3.44 6.91
C LYS A 48 -8.36 -2.30 6.20
N ALA A 49 -8.86 -1.09 6.39
CA ALA A 49 -8.28 0.13 5.88
C ALA A 49 -7.04 0.51 6.71
N VAL A 50 -5.88 0.54 6.07
CA VAL A 50 -4.75 1.38 6.53
C VAL A 50 -4.97 2.75 5.92
N GLU A 51 -5.00 3.79 6.74
CA GLU A 51 -5.00 5.18 6.26
C GLU A 51 -3.56 5.57 5.92
N VAL A 52 -3.30 5.79 4.63
CA VAL A 52 -1.99 6.25 4.16
C VAL A 52 -1.96 7.76 4.18
N LEU A 53 -1.02 8.33 4.93
CA LEU A 53 -0.82 9.75 5.10
C LEU A 53 0.45 10.19 4.35
N ILE A 54 0.28 10.91 3.25
CA ILE A 54 1.42 11.46 2.49
C ILE A 54 1.92 12.73 3.17
N ILE A 55 3.02 12.61 3.92
CA ILE A 55 3.63 13.67 4.72
C ILE A 55 4.65 14.43 3.88
N ASP A 56 4.21 15.43 3.10
CA ASP A 56 5.07 16.45 2.46
C ASP A 56 4.24 17.59 1.83
N ASP A 57 2.94 17.36 1.55
CA ASP A 57 1.98 18.37 1.10
C ASP A 57 0.91 18.61 2.17
N GLN A 58 0.53 19.87 2.41
CA GLN A 58 -0.64 20.22 3.22
C GLN A 58 -1.81 20.52 2.29
N PRO A 59 -2.96 19.82 2.42
CA PRO A 59 -3.31 18.84 3.44
C PRO A 59 -2.91 17.39 3.10
N VAL A 60 -2.71 16.61 4.16
CA VAL A 60 -2.41 15.18 4.11
C VAL A 60 -3.67 14.43 3.61
N GLU A 61 -3.63 13.91 2.39
CA GLU A 61 -4.68 13.04 1.87
C GLU A 61 -4.54 11.63 2.47
N GLY A 62 -5.67 11.05 2.86
CA GLY A 62 -5.77 9.73 3.46
C GLY A 62 -6.34 8.71 2.48
N PHE A 63 -5.59 7.65 2.18
CA PHE A 63 -6.07 6.55 1.32
C PHE A 63 -6.32 5.29 2.12
N CYS A 64 -7.37 4.53 1.78
CA CYS A 64 -7.52 3.15 2.23
C CYS A 64 -6.78 2.21 1.28
N ILE A 65 -6.22 1.13 1.84
CA ILE A 65 -5.70 0.02 1.05
C ILE A 65 -6.61 -1.20 1.23
N THR A 66 -6.92 -1.90 0.14
CA THR A 66 -7.61 -3.19 0.17
C THR A 66 -6.91 -4.20 -0.74
N TYR A 67 -7.12 -5.49 -0.49
CA TYR A 67 -6.62 -6.57 -1.34
C TYR A 67 -7.77 -7.15 -2.16
N ASN A 68 -7.70 -6.96 -3.48
CA ASN A 68 -8.63 -7.59 -4.41
C ASN A 68 -8.21 -9.05 -4.61
N ARG A 69 -9.08 -9.99 -4.23
CA ARG A 69 -8.83 -11.44 -4.36
C ARG A 69 -8.89 -11.93 -5.81
N GLU A 70 -9.72 -11.31 -6.65
CA GLU A 70 -9.87 -11.68 -8.06
C GLU A 70 -8.60 -11.30 -8.83
N ASP A 71 -8.15 -10.05 -8.67
CA ASP A 71 -6.94 -9.53 -9.32
C ASP A 71 -5.66 -9.92 -8.59
N ARG A 72 -5.77 -10.51 -7.39
CA ARG A 72 -4.66 -10.85 -6.49
C ARG A 72 -3.71 -9.67 -6.26
N ALA A 73 -4.28 -8.48 -6.16
CA ALA A 73 -3.55 -7.22 -6.14
C ALA A 73 -4.02 -6.32 -5.00
N VAL A 74 -3.09 -5.54 -4.47
CA VAL A 74 -3.39 -4.46 -3.53
C VAL A 74 -3.81 -3.22 -4.31
N VAL A 75 -4.93 -2.60 -3.92
CA VAL A 75 -5.49 -1.41 -4.58
C VAL A 75 -5.83 -0.33 -3.55
N ALA A 76 -5.82 0.93 -4.01
CA ALA A 76 -6.26 2.07 -3.21
C ALA A 76 -7.78 2.25 -3.32
N ASP A 77 -8.43 2.57 -2.20
CA ASP A 77 -9.85 2.91 -2.12
C ASP A 77 -10.02 4.26 -1.40
N GLN A 78 -11.05 5.01 -1.77
CA GLN A 78 -11.43 6.28 -1.15
C GLN A 78 -12.49 6.09 -0.06
N GLN A 79 -13.19 4.96 -0.03
CA GLN A 79 -14.21 4.72 0.98
C GLN A 79 -13.61 4.07 2.23
N PHE A 80 -13.68 4.80 3.33
CA PHE A 80 -13.50 4.25 4.68
C PHE A 80 -14.81 3.55 5.06
N ASN A 81 -14.94 2.26 4.72
CA ASN A 81 -16.08 1.46 5.19
C ASN A 81 -16.06 1.27 6.73
N SER A 82 -14.90 1.52 7.36
CA SER A 82 -14.73 1.58 8.81
C SER A 82 -13.63 2.59 9.16
N LEU A 83 -13.62 3.07 10.42
CA LEU A 83 -12.54 3.94 10.90
C LEU A 83 -11.19 3.21 10.72
N PRO A 84 -10.22 3.83 10.03
CA PRO A 84 -8.94 3.19 9.78
C PRO A 84 -8.26 2.92 11.12
N LYS A 85 -7.97 1.64 11.37
CA LYS A 85 -7.40 1.22 12.67
C LYS A 85 -5.95 1.68 12.82
N ARG A 86 -5.27 2.02 11.73
CA ARG A 86 -3.86 2.39 11.69
C ARG A 86 -3.59 3.43 10.60
N LYS A 87 -2.58 4.27 10.87
CA LYS A 87 -2.08 5.31 9.98
C LYS A 87 -0.65 4.95 9.59
N TRP A 88 -0.37 4.84 8.30
CA TRP A 88 0.99 4.73 7.77
C TRP A 88 1.39 6.07 7.18
N LYS A 89 2.52 6.63 7.63
CA LYS A 89 3.02 7.93 7.14
C LYS A 89 4.12 7.69 6.13
N VAL A 90 3.98 8.29 4.95
CA VAL A 90 4.95 8.13 3.86
C VAL A 90 5.23 9.48 3.21
N THR A 91 6.48 9.74 2.83
CA THR A 91 6.85 10.99 2.13
C THR A 91 6.56 10.90 0.64
N LYS A 92 6.16 12.00 0.00
CA LYS A 92 5.93 12.05 -1.46
C LYS A 92 7.21 11.74 -2.23
N SER A 93 8.34 12.20 -1.70
CA SER A 93 9.67 11.95 -2.28
C SER A 93 10.00 10.46 -2.36
N TYR A 94 9.68 9.68 -1.32
CA TYR A 94 9.85 8.23 -1.35
C TYR A 94 8.94 7.55 -2.38
N LEU A 95 7.65 7.91 -2.45
CA LEU A 95 6.75 7.35 -3.45
C LEU A 95 7.26 7.60 -4.88
N LEU A 96 7.71 8.83 -5.14
CA LEU A 96 8.29 9.21 -6.43
C LEU A 96 9.58 8.44 -6.74
N ASP A 97 10.43 8.21 -5.75
CA ASP A 97 11.67 7.44 -5.94
C ASP A 97 11.37 5.99 -6.35
N VAL A 98 10.41 5.34 -5.69
CA VAL A 98 9.95 3.99 -6.03
C VAL A 98 9.38 3.93 -7.45
N ILE A 99 8.58 4.93 -7.84
CA ILE A 99 7.95 5.00 -9.16
C ILE A 99 8.96 5.29 -10.27
N ARG A 100 9.97 6.12 -10.00
CA ARG A 100 11.01 6.49 -10.98
C ARG A 100 12.05 5.38 -11.16
N ASN A 101 12.28 4.57 -10.12
CA ASN A 101 13.28 3.51 -10.12
C ASN A 101 12.67 2.10 -9.92
N PRO A 102 11.61 1.71 -10.66
CA PRO A 102 10.78 0.55 -10.30
C PRO A 102 11.59 -0.76 -10.32
N GLY A 103 12.55 -0.91 -11.24
CA GLY A 103 13.39 -2.09 -11.33
C GLY A 103 14.25 -2.34 -10.08
N GLU A 104 14.67 -1.28 -9.38
CA GLU A 104 15.45 -1.40 -8.15
C GLU A 104 14.64 -2.08 -7.04
N TYR A 105 13.37 -1.67 -6.90
CA TYR A 105 12.45 -2.15 -5.87
C TYR A 105 11.81 -3.49 -6.24
N ILE A 106 11.48 -3.72 -7.51
CA ILE A 106 10.92 -4.99 -7.99
C ILE A 106 11.93 -6.14 -7.81
N ASN A 107 13.20 -5.89 -8.15
CA ASN A 107 14.25 -6.90 -8.01
C ASN A 107 14.71 -7.06 -6.56
N ASN A 108 14.58 -6.01 -5.74
CA ASN A 108 14.95 -6.01 -4.33
C ASN A 108 13.77 -5.54 -3.46
N PRO A 109 12.70 -6.35 -3.34
CA PRO A 109 11.48 -5.96 -2.62
C PRO A 109 11.72 -5.62 -1.14
N ALA A 110 12.84 -6.00 -0.53
CA ALA A 110 13.21 -5.58 0.82
C ALA A 110 13.46 -4.06 0.96
N LYS A 111 13.63 -3.34 -0.15
CA LYS A 111 13.73 -1.87 -0.17
C LYS A 111 12.39 -1.16 -0.08
N ILE A 112 11.29 -1.87 -0.32
CA ILE A 112 9.95 -1.32 -0.18
C ILE A 112 9.58 -1.33 1.30
N ASP A 113 9.11 -0.19 1.80
CA ASP A 113 8.45 -0.11 3.08
C ASP A 113 7.09 -0.83 3.04
N TRP A 114 7.05 -2.01 3.65
CA TRP A 114 5.86 -2.85 3.77
C TRP A 114 5.12 -2.65 5.09
N GLU A 115 5.39 -1.58 5.85
CA GLU A 115 4.73 -1.32 7.15
C GLU A 115 3.20 -1.32 7.03
N TRP A 116 2.68 -0.82 5.90
CA TRP A 116 1.25 -0.85 5.57
C TRP A 116 0.70 -2.27 5.40
N LEU A 117 1.50 -3.27 5.01
CA LEU A 117 1.09 -4.68 4.94
C LEU A 117 1.08 -5.36 6.30
N TYR A 118 2.15 -5.21 7.08
CA TYR A 118 2.23 -5.81 8.42
C TYR A 118 1.15 -5.24 9.37
N SER A 119 0.76 -4.00 9.11
CA SER A 119 -0.34 -3.34 9.79
C SER A 119 -1.71 -3.98 9.56
N LEU A 120 -1.91 -4.74 8.47
CA LEU A 120 -3.13 -5.51 8.19
C LEU A 120 -3.20 -6.84 8.97
N ASN A 121 -2.03 -7.39 9.32
CA ASN A 121 -1.88 -8.72 9.91
C ASN A 121 -1.87 -8.74 11.45
N SER A 122 -1.77 -7.59 12.11
CA SER A 122 -1.60 -7.54 13.58
C SER A 122 -2.89 -7.68 14.41
N GLN A 123 -3.94 -8.34 13.92
CA GLN A 123 -5.03 -8.83 14.79
C GLN A 123 -5.46 -10.23 14.35
N SER A 124 -4.74 -11.22 14.86
CA SER A 124 -5.18 -12.62 15.00
C SER A 124 -4.44 -13.18 16.21
N SER A 125 -4.72 -12.63 17.39
CA SER A 125 -4.34 -13.18 18.69
C SER A 125 -5.16 -12.47 19.76
N GLU A 126 -6.40 -12.91 19.93
CA GLU A 126 -7.14 -12.92 21.20
C GLU A 126 -8.17 -14.05 21.12
#